data_AF-A0A2U3H0Q3-F1
#
_entry.id   AF-A0A2U3H0Q3-F1
#
_cell.length_a   1.000
_cell.length_b   1.000
_cell.length_c   1.000
_cell.angle_alpha   90.00
_cell.angle_beta   90.00
_cell.angle_gamma   90.00
#
_symmetry.space_group_name_H-M   'P 1'
#
loop_
_entity.id
_entity.type
_entity.pdbx_description
1 polymer ?
#
loop_
_entity_poly.entity_id
_entity_poly.type
_entity_poly.pdbx_seq_one_letter_code
_entity_poly.pdbx_strand_id
1 'polypeptide(L)'
;MLIRHSLRAVIASLALASTVLTAGGATAAPAPGWEVSLSGESPSESLMSVSSVDEDLAWAVGRKGSRGVIMRWDGAKWSKDTAPGLPDVWQWSSVSAVSADDVWAYGTVGRDQRLVHYDGERWSSVPTVGPADESWPEVPIDAVPGRLFKGGNALYTYSDGVWQTFELPPLVDIRDIDALSADDAYATGMQYPVEGGKPVTYHWDGTTWTLMDEPPVRAGTDTAKIAAVSPDSVYVAGWADDGANPPVPSVTHWNGTAWEDVTGELADLYLHAIAPDGRGGLWVTGNDQTEPARAEPVFWHYDGTTWTKKTGAPAPDGDTRWPSYTFYDLAPADSSGAFWAVGHYTTPMDAYGDIKVHGLIERSTTVSAETAGR
;
A
#
# COMPACT_ATOMS: atom_id res chain seq x y z
N MET A 1 -47.33 -26.07 -77.18
CA MET A 1 -48.61 -25.63 -76.60
C MET A 1 -48.35 -25.42 -75.12
N LEU A 2 -48.27 -24.21 -74.53
CA LEU A 2 -48.38 -22.84 -75.01
C LEU A 2 -47.54 -21.98 -74.04
N ILE A 3 -46.73 -21.09 -74.59
CA ILE A 3 -45.97 -20.04 -73.93
C ILE A 3 -46.94 -18.98 -73.40
N ARG A 4 -46.74 -18.46 -72.18
CA ARG A 4 -47.15 -17.07 -71.83
C ARG A 4 -46.16 -16.40 -70.88
N HIS A 5 -45.51 -15.35 -71.39
CA HIS A 5 -44.88 -14.27 -70.66
C HIS A 5 -45.93 -13.25 -70.20
N SER A 6 -45.74 -12.62 -69.02
CA SER A 6 -45.93 -11.15 -68.87
C SER A 6 -45.48 -10.59 -67.51
N LEU A 7 -44.47 -9.72 -67.61
CA LEU A 7 -44.08 -8.51 -66.86
C LEU A 7 -44.64 -8.13 -65.46
N ARG A 8 -43.66 -7.76 -64.59
CA ARG A 8 -43.52 -6.58 -63.70
C ARG A 8 -44.65 -6.20 -62.70
N ALA A 9 -44.28 -6.20 -61.41
CA ALA A 9 -44.41 -5.02 -60.54
C ALA A 9 -43.47 -5.16 -59.32
N VAL A 10 -42.61 -4.16 -59.13
CA VAL A 10 -41.83 -3.92 -57.89
C VAL A 10 -42.71 -3.08 -56.97
N ILE A 11 -42.97 -3.55 -55.75
CA ILE A 11 -43.32 -2.68 -54.62
C ILE A 11 -42.55 -3.22 -53.40
N ALA A 12 -41.65 -2.39 -52.90
CA ALA A 12 -40.96 -2.57 -51.64
C ALA A 12 -41.97 -2.38 -50.48
N SER A 13 -41.90 -3.24 -49.46
CA SER A 13 -42.46 -2.93 -48.15
C SER A 13 -41.66 -3.70 -47.09
N LEU A 14 -40.76 -2.95 -46.44
CA LEU A 14 -40.16 -3.31 -45.16
C LEU A 14 -41.26 -3.36 -44.09
N ALA A 15 -41.26 -4.42 -43.28
CA ALA A 15 -41.78 -4.37 -41.92
C ALA A 15 -40.93 -5.30 -41.05
N LEU A 16 -39.92 -4.72 -40.39
CA LEU A 16 -39.30 -5.34 -39.22
C LEU A 16 -40.32 -5.29 -38.07
N ALA A 17 -40.66 -6.45 -37.52
CA ALA A 17 -41.32 -6.52 -36.23
C ALA A 17 -40.25 -6.42 -35.13
N SER A 18 -40.15 -5.26 -34.50
CA SER A 18 -39.36 -5.05 -33.29
C SER A 18 -40.15 -5.54 -32.09
N THR A 19 -39.74 -6.66 -31.50
CA THR A 19 -40.13 -7.03 -30.13
C THR A 19 -39.41 -6.12 -29.15
N VAL A 20 -40.18 -5.29 -28.45
CA VAL A 20 -39.72 -4.52 -27.29
C VAL A 20 -39.56 -5.48 -26.12
N LEU A 21 -38.33 -5.87 -25.79
CA LEU A 21 -38.00 -6.28 -24.43
C LEU A 21 -37.82 -5.00 -23.62
N THR A 22 -38.70 -4.79 -22.64
CA THR A 22 -38.48 -3.82 -21.57
C THR A 22 -37.32 -4.34 -20.72
N ALA A 23 -36.10 -3.88 -21.02
CA ALA A 23 -34.99 -4.00 -20.10
C ALA A 23 -35.29 -3.12 -18.89
N GLY A 24 -35.59 -3.76 -17.74
CA GLY A 24 -35.49 -3.09 -16.46
C GLY A 24 -34.04 -2.62 -16.32
N GLY A 25 -33.84 -1.31 -16.32
CA GLY A 25 -32.53 -0.69 -16.09
C GLY A 25 -32.09 -0.96 -14.66
N ALA A 26 -31.50 -2.13 -14.43
CA ALA A 26 -30.44 -2.22 -13.45
C ALA A 26 -29.29 -1.41 -14.03
N THR A 27 -29.12 -0.17 -13.57
CA THR A 27 -27.84 0.51 -13.69
C THR A 27 -26.81 -0.46 -13.11
N ALA A 28 -25.94 -1.00 -13.97
CA ALA A 28 -24.80 -1.77 -13.49
C ALA A 28 -24.09 -0.90 -12.44
N ALA A 29 -23.85 -1.46 -11.26
CA ALA A 29 -23.02 -0.79 -10.28
C ALA A 29 -21.69 -0.43 -10.98
N PRO A 30 -21.12 0.76 -10.72
CA PRO A 30 -19.81 1.10 -11.27
C PRO A 30 -18.86 -0.06 -10.95
N ALA A 31 -18.08 -0.50 -11.96
CA ALA A 31 -17.09 -1.54 -11.74
C ALA A 31 -16.17 -1.10 -10.59
N PRO A 32 -15.81 -2.02 -9.66
CA PRO A 32 -14.94 -1.65 -8.56
C PRO A 32 -13.63 -1.10 -9.13
N GLY A 33 -13.08 -0.07 -8.48
CA GLY A 33 -11.83 0.55 -8.90
C GLY A 33 -10.61 -0.34 -8.64
N TRP A 34 -10.84 -1.55 -8.13
CA TRP A 34 -9.86 -2.54 -7.73
C TRP A 34 -10.39 -3.94 -8.03
N GLU A 35 -9.48 -4.88 -8.19
CA GLU A 35 -9.74 -6.29 -8.42
C GLU A 35 -8.90 -7.17 -7.50
N VAL A 36 -9.45 -8.31 -7.09
CA VAL A 36 -8.72 -9.30 -6.32
C VAL A 36 -7.67 -9.97 -7.22
N SER A 37 -6.40 -9.87 -6.83
CA SER A 37 -5.29 -10.57 -7.48
C SER A 37 -4.87 -11.84 -6.73
N LEU A 38 -5.02 -11.85 -5.41
CA LEU A 38 -4.78 -13.03 -4.57
C LEU A 38 -5.76 -13.05 -3.39
N SER A 39 -6.48 -14.16 -3.21
CA SER A 39 -7.32 -14.44 -2.04
C SER A 39 -7.50 -15.96 -1.84
N GLY A 40 -8.24 -16.38 -0.82
CA GLY A 40 -8.59 -17.77 -0.57
C GLY A 40 -7.42 -18.58 0.01
N GLU A 41 -7.03 -19.69 -0.63
CA GLU A 41 -5.89 -20.53 -0.22
C GLU A 41 -4.52 -19.84 -0.47
N SER A 42 -4.38 -18.63 0.07
CA SER A 42 -3.16 -17.85 0.01
C SER A 42 -2.03 -18.56 0.75
N PRO A 43 -0.79 -18.52 0.20
CA PRO A 43 0.39 -18.96 0.93
C PRO A 43 0.71 -18.10 2.16
N SER A 44 0.01 -16.97 2.33
CA SER A 44 0.08 -16.04 3.47
C SER A 44 -1.27 -15.92 4.19
N GLU A 45 -1.25 -15.66 5.49
CA GLU A 45 -2.43 -15.23 6.26
C GLU A 45 -2.51 -13.71 6.36
N SER A 46 -1.38 -13.01 6.33
CA SER A 46 -1.34 -11.54 6.34
C SER A 46 -0.10 -11.06 5.60
N LEU A 47 -0.28 -10.11 4.68
CA LEU A 47 0.80 -9.45 3.96
C LEU A 47 0.92 -8.01 4.48
N MET A 48 2.13 -7.63 4.86
CA MET A 48 2.42 -6.40 5.60
C MET A 48 3.01 -5.31 4.74
N SER A 49 3.79 -5.68 3.71
CA SER A 49 4.46 -4.72 2.84
C SER A 49 4.57 -5.26 1.41
N VAL A 50 4.56 -4.36 0.44
CA VAL A 50 4.68 -4.63 -1.00
C VAL A 50 5.61 -3.63 -1.65
N SER A 51 6.44 -4.11 -2.59
CA SER A 51 7.32 -3.26 -3.38
C SER A 51 7.41 -3.81 -4.81
N SER A 52 7.38 -2.91 -5.79
CA SER A 52 7.40 -3.26 -7.21
C SER A 52 8.67 -2.78 -7.86
N VAL A 53 9.21 -3.61 -8.75
CA VAL A 53 10.29 -3.22 -9.66
C VAL A 53 9.68 -2.65 -10.94
N ASP A 54 8.71 -3.38 -11.51
CA ASP A 54 7.98 -3.03 -12.72
C ASP A 54 6.66 -3.82 -12.82
N GLU A 55 6.01 -3.80 -13.99
CA GLU A 55 4.74 -4.49 -14.24
C GLU A 55 4.83 -6.02 -14.19
N ASP A 56 6.04 -6.56 -14.35
CA ASP A 56 6.32 -7.99 -14.42
C ASP A 56 6.96 -8.53 -13.14
N LEU A 57 7.38 -7.65 -12.22
CA LEU A 57 8.04 -8.06 -10.99
C LEU A 57 7.67 -7.18 -9.79
N ALA A 58 7.05 -7.82 -8.81
CA ALA A 58 6.78 -7.24 -7.51
C ALA A 58 6.97 -8.28 -6.40
N TRP A 59 7.17 -7.80 -5.18
CA TRP A 59 7.40 -8.59 -3.99
C TRP A 59 6.44 -8.16 -2.90
N ALA A 60 5.89 -9.12 -2.16
CA ALA A 60 5.08 -8.84 -0.98
C ALA A 60 5.51 -9.75 0.15
N VAL A 61 5.51 -9.23 1.38
CA VAL A 61 6.02 -9.96 2.54
C VAL A 61 5.01 -9.99 3.68
N GLY A 62 5.08 -11.02 4.50
CA GLY A 62 4.17 -11.19 5.62
C GLY A 62 4.38 -12.49 6.38
N ARG A 63 3.28 -13.12 6.81
CA ARG A 63 3.32 -14.37 7.59
C ARG A 63 2.16 -15.32 7.29
N LYS A 64 2.39 -16.59 7.60
CA LYS A 64 1.38 -17.66 7.72
C LYS A 64 1.62 -18.43 9.02
N GLY A 65 0.68 -18.37 9.95
CA GLY A 65 0.85 -18.84 11.31
C GLY A 65 2.06 -18.14 11.96
N SER A 66 3.02 -18.94 12.42
CA SER A 66 4.26 -18.47 13.05
C SER A 66 5.47 -18.42 12.11
N ARG A 67 5.24 -18.33 10.79
CA ARG A 67 6.30 -18.33 9.78
C ARG A 67 6.17 -17.16 8.81
N GLY A 68 7.28 -16.48 8.58
CA GLY A 68 7.40 -15.46 7.53
C GLY A 68 7.19 -16.04 6.14
N VAL A 69 6.53 -15.27 5.29
CA VAL A 69 6.30 -15.59 3.87
C VAL A 69 6.77 -14.42 3.02
N ILE A 70 7.50 -14.73 1.96
CA ILE A 70 7.80 -13.81 0.86
C ILE A 70 7.05 -14.32 -0.36
N MET A 71 6.33 -13.43 -1.02
CA MET A 71 5.56 -13.63 -2.23
C MET A 71 6.21 -12.85 -3.37
N ARG A 72 6.13 -13.40 -4.58
CA ARG A 72 6.66 -12.80 -5.81
C ARG A 72 5.60 -12.82 -6.90
N TRP A 73 5.45 -11.69 -7.57
CA TRP A 73 4.71 -11.52 -8.82
C TRP A 73 5.64 -11.79 -10.00
N ASP A 74 5.15 -12.52 -10.99
CA ASP A 74 5.91 -12.93 -12.18
C ASP A 74 5.35 -12.35 -13.50
N GLY A 75 4.55 -11.27 -13.42
CA GLY A 75 3.82 -10.70 -14.55
C GLY A 75 2.45 -11.32 -14.81
N ALA A 76 2.16 -12.47 -14.19
CA ALA A 76 0.89 -13.15 -14.37
C ALA A 76 0.21 -13.56 -13.06
N LYS A 77 0.98 -13.95 -12.04
CA LYS A 77 0.43 -14.42 -10.76
C LYS A 77 1.38 -14.17 -9.59
N TRP A 78 0.78 -14.07 -8.41
CA TRP A 78 1.50 -14.14 -7.15
C TRP A 78 1.78 -15.59 -6.76
N SER A 79 3.01 -15.86 -6.34
CA SER A 79 3.40 -17.17 -5.79
C SER A 79 4.42 -17.00 -4.66
N LYS A 80 4.51 -17.99 -3.77
CA LYS A 80 5.52 -17.96 -2.69
C LYS A 80 6.91 -18.05 -3.30
N ASP A 81 7.81 -17.17 -2.88
CA ASP A 81 9.22 -17.24 -3.28
C ASP A 81 9.90 -18.46 -2.64
N THR A 82 10.75 -19.11 -3.42
CA THR A 82 11.42 -20.36 -3.04
C THR A 82 12.93 -20.30 -3.27
N ALA A 83 13.47 -19.11 -3.54
CA ALA A 83 14.91 -18.95 -3.68
C ALA A 83 15.62 -19.40 -2.40
N PRO A 84 16.79 -20.06 -2.52
CA PRO A 84 17.49 -20.59 -1.36
C PRO A 84 18.05 -19.47 -0.48
N GLY A 85 18.35 -19.79 0.78
CA GLY A 85 19.06 -18.90 1.70
C GLY A 85 18.17 -17.99 2.56
N LEU A 86 16.84 -18.08 2.43
CA LEU A 86 15.93 -17.44 3.37
C LEU A 86 16.01 -18.11 4.75
N PRO A 87 16.26 -17.34 5.84
CA PRO A 87 16.16 -17.85 7.19
C PRO A 87 14.69 -18.03 7.59
N ASP A 88 14.43 -18.95 8.51
CA ASP A 88 13.14 -19.05 9.17
C ASP A 88 12.95 -17.85 10.11
N VAL A 89 11.93 -17.04 9.82
CA VAL A 89 11.50 -15.91 10.65
C VAL A 89 10.05 -16.10 11.09
N TRP A 90 9.64 -15.41 12.15
CA TRP A 90 8.25 -15.40 12.58
C TRP A 90 7.36 -14.60 11.61
N GLN A 91 7.87 -13.46 11.14
CA GLN A 91 7.21 -12.57 10.19
C GLN A 91 8.27 -11.78 9.40
N TRP A 92 8.01 -11.59 8.11
CA TRP A 92 8.66 -10.54 7.32
C TRP A 92 7.75 -9.31 7.35
N SER A 93 8.29 -8.14 7.68
CA SER A 93 7.51 -6.92 7.93
C SER A 93 7.70 -5.83 6.87
N SER A 94 8.85 -5.80 6.20
CA SER A 94 9.14 -4.79 5.17
C SER A 94 9.96 -5.39 4.04
N VAL A 95 9.69 -4.95 2.82
CA VAL A 95 10.41 -5.32 1.60
C VAL A 95 10.63 -4.09 0.74
N SER A 96 11.82 -3.96 0.16
CA SER A 96 12.11 -2.93 -0.83
C SER A 96 12.87 -3.55 -2.01
N ALA A 97 12.31 -3.42 -3.21
CA ALA A 97 12.80 -4.03 -4.43
C ALA A 97 13.32 -2.95 -5.38
N VAL A 98 14.63 -2.94 -5.63
CA VAL A 98 15.31 -1.97 -6.49
C VAL A 98 15.36 -2.46 -7.94
N SER A 99 15.64 -3.76 -8.10
CA SER A 99 15.74 -4.43 -9.41
C SER A 99 15.42 -5.92 -9.26
N ALA A 100 15.50 -6.66 -10.38
CA ALA A 100 15.30 -8.10 -10.37
C ALA A 100 16.32 -8.90 -9.54
N ASP A 101 17.45 -8.27 -9.23
CA ASP A 101 18.61 -8.83 -8.54
C ASP A 101 19.08 -7.99 -7.33
N ASP A 102 18.27 -7.04 -6.90
CA ASP A 102 18.53 -6.21 -5.71
C ASP A 102 17.23 -6.00 -4.95
N VAL A 103 16.96 -6.92 -4.01
CA VAL A 103 15.75 -6.87 -3.16
C VAL A 103 16.14 -7.08 -1.71
N TRP A 104 15.62 -6.24 -0.84
CA TRP A 104 15.87 -6.27 0.60
C TRP A 104 14.60 -6.66 1.33
N ALA A 105 14.72 -7.51 2.34
CA ALA A 105 13.60 -7.83 3.22
C ALA A 105 14.04 -7.83 4.68
N TYR A 106 13.20 -7.26 5.53
CA TYR A 106 13.38 -7.21 6.97
C TYR A 106 12.30 -8.03 7.68
N GLY A 107 12.70 -8.78 8.70
CA GLY A 107 11.82 -9.59 9.52
C GLY A 107 12.42 -9.90 10.89
N THR A 108 11.70 -10.67 11.69
CA THR A 108 12.09 -10.94 13.09
C THR A 108 11.96 -12.40 13.50
N VAL A 109 12.86 -12.84 14.38
CA VAL A 109 12.77 -14.12 15.12
C VAL A 109 12.71 -13.80 16.61
N GLY A 110 11.52 -13.79 17.19
CA GLY A 110 11.35 -13.25 18.53
C GLY A 110 11.72 -11.77 18.54
N ARG A 111 12.78 -11.41 19.27
CA ARG A 111 13.33 -10.04 19.27
C ARG A 111 14.47 -9.86 18.28
N ASP A 112 15.02 -10.92 17.71
CA ASP A 112 16.19 -10.79 16.85
C ASP A 112 15.80 -10.27 15.47
N GLN A 113 16.49 -9.23 15.02
CA GLN A 113 16.33 -8.66 13.69
C GLN A 113 16.93 -9.59 12.63
N ARG A 114 16.30 -9.64 11.46
CA ARG A 114 16.80 -10.34 10.27
C ARG A 114 16.65 -9.42 9.07
N LEU A 115 17.78 -9.08 8.46
CA LEU A 115 17.83 -8.43 7.17
C LEU A 115 18.41 -9.43 6.16
N VAL A 116 17.77 -9.53 5.01
CA VAL A 116 18.23 -10.37 3.90
C VAL A 116 18.26 -9.57 2.61
N HIS A 117 19.21 -9.91 1.75
CA HIS A 117 19.38 -9.36 0.41
C HIS A 117 19.27 -10.47 -0.62
N TYR A 118 18.49 -10.25 -1.68
CA TYR A 118 18.35 -11.13 -2.81
C TYR A 118 19.21 -10.64 -3.96
N ASP A 119 20.05 -11.53 -4.49
CA ASP A 119 21.03 -11.23 -5.56
C ASP A 119 20.58 -11.66 -6.96
N GLY A 120 19.28 -11.95 -7.13
CA GLY A 120 18.74 -12.50 -8.38
C GLY A 120 18.66 -14.02 -8.40
N GLU A 121 19.43 -14.71 -7.55
CA GLU A 121 19.46 -16.18 -7.47
C GLU A 121 19.10 -16.71 -6.08
N ARG A 122 19.57 -16.04 -5.02
CA ARG A 122 19.41 -16.50 -3.64
C ARG A 122 19.33 -15.34 -2.66
N TRP A 123 18.78 -15.62 -1.49
CA TRP A 123 18.80 -14.72 -0.36
C TRP A 123 20.07 -14.95 0.47
N SER A 124 20.65 -13.85 0.96
CA SER A 124 21.78 -13.87 1.88
C SER A 124 21.49 -12.97 3.08
N SER A 125 21.76 -13.46 4.29
CA SER A 125 21.63 -12.64 5.50
C SER A 125 22.68 -11.55 5.52
N VAL A 126 22.24 -10.33 5.82
CA VAL A 126 23.10 -9.16 6.01
C VAL A 126 23.14 -8.84 7.50
N PRO A 127 24.32 -8.69 8.12
CA PRO A 127 24.42 -8.31 9.53
C PRO A 127 23.68 -7.00 9.78
N THR A 128 22.79 -6.98 10.78
CA THR A 128 22.07 -5.79 11.19
C THR A 128 22.84 -5.03 12.26
N VAL A 129 22.60 -3.72 12.36
CA VAL A 129 23.10 -2.86 13.44
C VAL A 129 21.93 -2.21 14.18
N GLY A 130 22.22 -1.77 15.40
CA GLY A 130 21.22 -1.20 16.31
C GLY A 130 20.64 -2.25 17.26
N PRO A 131 19.93 -1.81 18.32
CA PRO A 131 19.21 -2.72 19.18
C PRO A 131 18.12 -3.45 18.40
N ALA A 132 17.80 -4.67 18.86
CA ALA A 132 16.49 -5.23 18.64
C ALA A 132 15.47 -4.24 19.20
N ASP A 133 14.83 -3.47 18.33
CA ASP A 133 13.97 -2.38 18.77
C ASP A 133 12.87 -2.92 19.69
N GLU A 134 12.66 -2.25 20.82
CA GLU A 134 11.54 -2.54 21.70
C GLU A 134 10.28 -1.81 21.24
N SER A 135 10.43 -0.80 20.37
CA SER A 135 9.31 -0.22 19.65
C SER A 135 8.84 -1.20 18.57
N TRP A 136 7.52 -1.36 18.52
CA TRP A 136 6.65 -1.90 17.47
C TRP A 136 7.24 -2.76 16.32
N PRO A 137 6.57 -3.86 15.92
CA PRO A 137 7.15 -4.98 15.16
C PRO A 137 7.59 -4.71 13.70
N GLU A 138 7.58 -3.45 13.26
CA GLU A 138 7.79 -3.06 11.87
C GLU A 138 8.90 -2.00 11.81
N VAL A 139 10.10 -2.42 11.43
CA VAL A 139 11.19 -1.49 11.14
C VAL A 139 11.09 -1.11 9.67
N PRO A 140 11.00 0.19 9.33
CA PRO A 140 10.97 0.61 7.94
C PRO A 140 12.35 0.44 7.33
N ILE A 141 12.36 -0.16 6.14
CA ILE A 141 13.52 -0.16 5.25
C ILE A 141 13.08 0.40 3.90
N ASP A 142 13.99 1.14 3.27
CA ASP A 142 13.82 1.48 1.86
C ASP A 142 15.16 1.50 1.14
N ALA A 143 15.21 0.86 -0.02
CA ALA A 143 16.39 0.62 -0.80
C ALA A 143 16.30 1.36 -2.14
N VAL A 144 17.43 1.95 -2.51
CA VAL A 144 17.65 2.62 -3.79
C VAL A 144 18.97 2.11 -4.35
N PRO A 145 19.27 2.33 -5.65
CA PRO A 145 20.53 1.86 -6.22
C PRO A 145 21.75 2.28 -5.39
N GLY A 146 22.45 1.29 -4.83
CA GLY A 146 23.68 1.48 -4.06
C GLY A 146 23.50 1.86 -2.59
N ARG A 147 22.28 2.03 -2.06
CA ARG A 147 22.06 2.40 -0.66
C ARG A 147 20.76 1.83 -0.10
N LEU A 148 20.82 1.32 1.12
CA LEU A 148 19.67 0.96 1.94
C LEU A 148 19.54 1.93 3.10
N PHE A 149 18.32 2.39 3.35
CA PHE A 149 17.93 3.17 4.52
C PHE A 149 17.13 2.29 5.49
N LYS A 150 17.30 2.53 6.79
CA LYS A 150 16.58 1.81 7.85
C LYS A 150 16.28 2.73 9.02
N GLY A 151 15.07 2.63 9.58
CA GLY A 151 14.61 3.39 10.75
C GLY A 151 14.64 2.60 12.06
N GLY A 152 13.80 3.05 13.01
CA GLY A 152 13.73 2.65 14.41
C GLY A 152 14.26 3.74 15.35
N ASN A 153 14.89 3.34 16.45
CA ASN A 153 15.48 4.23 17.45
C ASN A 153 16.64 5.14 16.99
N ALA A 154 17.15 4.93 15.77
CA ALA A 154 18.15 5.75 15.09
C ALA A 154 17.93 5.65 13.58
N LEU A 155 18.59 6.51 12.82
CA LEU A 155 18.58 6.42 11.35
C LEU A 155 19.86 5.74 10.88
N TYR A 156 19.71 4.73 10.04
CA TYR A 156 20.82 3.93 9.53
C TYR A 156 20.88 4.01 8.01
N THR A 157 22.09 4.09 7.47
CA THR A 157 22.34 3.87 6.05
C THR A 157 23.32 2.72 5.85
N TYR A 158 23.13 1.93 4.81
CA TYR A 158 24.01 0.83 4.44
C TYR A 158 24.41 0.97 2.98
N SER A 159 25.72 0.98 2.74
CA SER A 159 26.32 1.04 1.40
C SER A 159 27.68 0.35 1.43
N ASP A 160 28.04 -0.32 0.34
CA ASP A 160 29.35 -1.00 0.19
C ASP A 160 29.74 -1.93 1.36
N GLY A 161 28.76 -2.61 1.96
CA GLY A 161 29.02 -3.52 3.09
C GLY A 161 29.17 -2.84 4.45
N VAL A 162 28.96 -1.52 4.52
CA VAL A 162 29.22 -0.71 5.71
C VAL A 162 27.96 0.01 6.16
N TRP A 163 27.67 -0.09 7.46
CA TRP A 163 26.61 0.67 8.12
C TRP A 163 27.14 2.02 8.63
N GLN A 164 26.36 3.07 8.43
CA GLN A 164 26.49 4.35 9.11
C GLN A 164 25.26 4.60 9.97
N THR A 165 25.48 5.12 11.17
CA THR A 165 24.42 5.44 12.13
C THR A 165 24.38 6.94 12.37
N PHE A 166 23.19 7.50 12.25
CA PHE A 166 22.87 8.84 12.71
C PHE A 166 22.06 8.72 14.00
N GLU A 167 22.69 9.12 15.11
CA GLU A 167 22.07 9.09 16.43
C GLU A 167 20.95 10.12 16.51
N LEU A 168 19.78 9.68 16.98
CA LEU A 168 18.65 10.55 17.21
C LEU A 168 18.62 11.07 18.65
N PRO A 169 17.92 12.19 18.92
CA PRO A 169 17.59 12.57 20.29
C PRO A 169 16.92 11.41 21.05
N PRO A 170 17.07 11.34 22.39
CA PRO A 170 16.42 10.29 23.16
C PRO A 170 14.91 10.23 22.91
N LEU A 171 14.39 9.00 22.86
CA LEU A 171 12.96 8.70 22.71
C LEU A 171 12.35 9.19 21.39
N VAL A 172 13.18 9.42 20.38
CA VAL A 172 12.73 9.47 18.99
C VAL A 172 12.65 8.06 18.44
N ASP A 173 11.57 7.77 17.73
CA ASP A 173 11.28 6.48 17.12
C ASP A 173 10.79 6.70 15.69
N ILE A 174 11.58 6.28 14.71
CA ILE A 174 11.30 6.43 13.28
C ILE A 174 10.36 5.31 12.83
N ARG A 175 9.21 5.70 12.29
CA ARG A 175 8.11 4.81 11.91
C ARG A 175 8.08 4.50 10.43
N ASP A 176 8.58 5.39 9.60
CA ASP A 176 8.60 5.19 8.16
C ASP A 176 9.74 5.93 7.47
N ILE A 177 10.15 5.43 6.31
CA ILE A 177 11.22 5.98 5.46
C ILE A 177 10.82 5.81 3.99
N ASP A 178 11.05 6.85 3.20
CA ASP A 178 10.91 6.80 1.75
C ASP A 178 12.10 7.51 1.10
N ALA A 179 12.78 6.83 0.17
CA ALA A 179 14.01 7.28 -0.46
C ALA A 179 13.82 7.54 -1.95
N LEU A 180 14.13 8.77 -2.36
CA LEU A 180 14.11 9.18 -3.77
C LEU A 180 15.38 8.72 -4.50
N SER A 181 16.52 8.72 -3.80
CA SER A 181 17.81 8.31 -4.32
C SER A 181 18.80 8.03 -3.20
N ALA A 182 20.01 7.58 -3.54
CA ALA A 182 21.09 7.40 -2.57
C ALA A 182 21.49 8.71 -1.85
N ASP A 183 21.14 9.85 -2.45
CA ASP A 183 21.49 11.19 -1.98
C ASP A 183 20.27 11.98 -1.47
N ASP A 184 19.08 11.38 -1.45
CA ASP A 184 17.86 12.08 -1.06
C ASP A 184 16.81 11.11 -0.50
N ALA A 185 16.52 11.23 0.78
CA ALA A 185 15.55 10.38 1.47
C ALA A 185 14.90 11.11 2.64
N TYR A 186 13.72 10.66 3.02
CA TYR A 186 12.95 11.25 4.10
C TYR A 186 12.51 10.19 5.10
N ALA A 187 12.42 10.56 6.37
CA ALA A 187 11.97 9.69 7.44
C ALA A 187 10.99 10.43 8.36
N THR A 188 9.96 9.75 8.84
CA THR A 188 9.03 10.31 9.82
C THR A 188 8.87 9.40 11.04
N GLY A 189 8.44 9.98 12.15
CA GLY A 189 8.15 9.25 13.37
C GLY A 189 7.75 10.17 14.50
N MET A 190 7.96 9.69 15.73
CA MET A 190 7.48 10.37 16.93
C MET A 190 8.59 10.56 17.96
N GLN A 191 8.52 11.66 18.71
CA GLN A 191 9.35 11.94 19.88
C GLN A 191 8.52 11.94 21.17
N TYR A 192 8.98 11.18 22.17
CA TYR A 192 8.37 11.02 23.49
C TYR A 192 9.27 11.61 24.61
N PRO A 193 8.81 11.78 25.86
CA PRO A 193 7.49 11.49 26.43
C PRO A 193 6.55 12.69 26.38
N VAL A 194 6.63 13.52 25.33
CA VAL A 194 5.67 14.61 25.13
C VAL A 194 4.26 14.02 25.12
N GLU A 195 3.34 14.62 25.86
CA GLU A 195 1.95 14.16 25.92
C GLU A 195 1.34 14.22 24.50
N GLY A 196 0.84 13.08 24.02
CA GLY A 196 0.38 12.91 22.63
C GLY A 196 1.49 12.61 21.60
N GLY A 197 2.76 12.61 22.01
CA GLY A 197 3.91 12.47 21.12
C GLY A 197 4.13 13.72 20.25
N LYS A 198 5.38 13.97 19.86
CA LYS A 198 5.73 15.06 18.94
C LYS A 198 6.15 14.49 17.58
N PRO A 199 5.50 14.84 16.46
CA PRO A 199 5.94 14.45 15.13
C PRO A 199 7.35 14.94 14.82
N VAL A 200 8.12 14.11 14.13
CA VAL A 200 9.43 14.46 13.59
C VAL A 200 9.52 14.03 12.14
N THR A 201 10.19 14.85 11.33
CA THR A 201 10.53 14.52 9.94
C THR A 201 11.99 14.85 9.71
N TYR A 202 12.75 13.90 9.19
CA TYR A 202 14.18 14.05 8.87
C TYR A 202 14.40 13.94 7.37
N HIS A 203 15.35 14.74 6.87
CA HIS A 203 15.80 14.74 5.47
C HIS A 203 17.26 14.34 5.38
N TRP A 204 17.56 13.39 4.50
CA TRP A 204 18.90 12.95 4.14
C TRP A 204 19.38 13.69 2.89
N ASP A 205 20.54 14.35 2.99
CA ASP A 205 21.12 15.15 1.90
C ASP A 205 22.25 14.46 1.12
N GLY A 206 22.37 13.13 1.25
CA GLY A 206 23.49 12.34 0.72
C GLY A 206 24.67 12.18 1.68
N THR A 207 24.69 12.96 2.76
CA THR A 207 25.78 12.92 3.74
C THR A 207 25.32 12.81 5.18
N THR A 208 24.24 13.50 5.55
CA THR A 208 23.71 13.50 6.91
C THR A 208 22.19 13.66 6.91
N TRP A 209 21.58 13.23 8.01
CA TRP A 209 20.19 13.55 8.30
C TRP A 209 20.08 14.92 8.97
N THR A 210 19.05 15.67 8.62
CA THR A 210 18.70 16.96 9.22
C THR A 210 17.22 16.95 9.61
N LEU A 211 16.90 17.50 10.79
CA LEU A 211 15.51 17.64 11.23
C LEU A 211 14.85 18.77 10.44
N MET A 212 13.71 18.49 9.82
CA MET A 212 12.88 19.46 9.11
C MET A 212 11.98 20.24 10.08
N ASP A 213 11.34 21.29 9.56
CA ASP A 213 10.24 21.94 10.26
C ASP A 213 9.14 20.92 10.60
N GLU A 214 8.46 21.14 11.72
CA GLU A 214 7.42 20.25 12.22
C GLU A 214 6.15 20.34 11.36
N PRO A 215 5.58 19.21 10.90
CA PRO A 215 4.33 19.22 10.16
C PRO A 215 3.16 19.68 11.04
N PRO A 216 2.21 20.49 10.52
CA PRO A 216 1.08 21.03 11.27
C PRO A 216 -0.01 19.96 11.40
N VAL A 217 0.19 19.02 12.32
CA VAL A 217 -0.79 17.98 12.63
C VAL A 217 -1.60 18.31 13.88
N ARG A 218 -2.72 17.62 14.07
CA ARG A 218 -3.52 17.74 15.30
C ARG A 218 -2.74 17.18 16.48
N ALA A 219 -2.96 17.73 17.68
CA ALA A 219 -2.38 17.19 18.90
C ALA A 219 -2.81 15.72 19.10
N GLY A 220 -1.86 14.84 19.42
CA GLY A 220 -2.11 13.40 19.57
C GLY A 220 -2.10 12.59 18.26
N THR A 221 -1.76 13.22 17.13
CA THR A 221 -1.55 12.48 15.86
C THR A 221 -0.27 11.65 15.93
N ASP A 222 -0.39 10.33 15.74
CA ASP A 222 0.75 9.45 15.49
C ASP A 222 1.10 9.54 13.99
N THR A 223 2.17 10.28 13.65
CA THR A 223 2.67 10.38 12.28
C THR A 223 3.51 9.17 11.95
N ALA A 224 2.89 8.23 11.22
CA ALA A 224 3.41 6.88 11.04
C ALA A 224 3.76 6.56 9.58
N LYS A 225 3.47 7.45 8.62
CA LYS A 225 3.66 7.20 7.19
C LYS A 225 4.27 8.40 6.47
N ILE A 226 5.19 8.15 5.55
CA ILE A 226 5.82 9.17 4.71
C ILE A 226 5.83 8.73 3.25
N ALA A 227 5.68 9.71 2.35
CA ALA A 227 5.81 9.51 0.91
C ALA A 227 6.52 10.71 0.27
N ALA A 228 7.69 10.48 -0.30
CA ALA A 228 8.49 11.45 -1.01
C ALA A 228 8.20 11.36 -2.53
N VAL A 229 7.82 12.48 -3.13
CA VAL A 229 7.64 12.59 -4.59
C VAL A 229 8.83 13.29 -5.22
N SER A 230 9.33 14.31 -4.55
CA SER A 230 10.50 15.11 -4.93
C SER A 230 10.99 15.88 -3.70
N PRO A 231 12.16 16.56 -3.76
CA PRO A 231 12.61 17.40 -2.66
C PRO A 231 11.61 18.51 -2.25
N ASP A 232 10.78 18.92 -3.20
CA ASP A 232 9.79 19.98 -3.04
C ASP A 232 8.36 19.43 -2.80
N SER A 233 8.21 18.11 -2.64
CA SER A 233 6.91 17.47 -2.46
C SER A 233 7.04 16.20 -1.62
N VAL A 234 6.78 16.32 -0.32
CA VAL A 234 6.81 15.21 0.63
C VAL A 234 5.53 15.19 1.44
N TYR A 235 4.93 14.03 1.63
CA TYR A 235 3.72 13.85 2.41
C TYR A 235 4.02 13.10 3.69
N VAL A 236 3.49 13.57 4.81
CA VAL A 236 3.48 12.86 6.10
C VAL A 236 2.04 12.63 6.49
N ALA A 237 1.73 11.41 6.90
CA ALA A 237 0.39 11.02 7.27
C ALA A 237 0.34 10.14 8.52
N GLY A 238 -0.86 10.09 9.09
CA GLY A 238 -1.13 9.35 10.30
C GLY A 238 -2.57 9.53 10.74
N TRP A 239 -2.81 9.25 12.01
CA TRP A 239 -4.12 9.44 12.62
C TRP A 239 -3.97 9.81 14.09
N ALA A 240 -4.93 10.56 14.62
CA ALA A 240 -4.98 10.96 16.02
C ALA A 240 -5.96 10.11 16.81
N ASP A 241 -5.51 9.67 17.99
CA ASP A 241 -6.37 9.15 19.07
C ASP A 241 -6.47 10.23 20.15
N ASP A 242 -7.19 11.31 19.87
CA ASP A 242 -7.41 12.42 20.81
C ASP A 242 -8.55 12.12 21.81
N GLY A 243 -8.90 10.85 21.97
CA GLY A 243 -10.08 10.41 22.72
C GLY A 243 -11.39 10.60 21.95
N ALA A 244 -11.36 11.13 20.72
CA ALA A 244 -12.48 11.06 19.80
C ALA A 244 -12.60 9.65 19.23
N ASN A 245 -13.81 9.10 19.32
CA ASN A 245 -14.22 7.95 18.54
C ASN A 245 -15.28 8.46 17.56
N PRO A 246 -15.05 8.40 16.24
CA PRO A 246 -13.98 7.70 15.49
C PRO A 246 -12.60 8.42 15.42
N PRO A 247 -11.51 7.73 15.01
CA PRO A 247 -10.17 8.31 14.82
C PRO A 247 -10.15 9.41 13.75
N VAL A 248 -9.23 10.37 13.90
CA VAL A 248 -9.11 11.51 12.98
C VAL A 248 -7.84 11.37 12.12
N PRO A 249 -7.94 11.14 10.80
CA PRO A 249 -6.76 11.07 9.94
C PRO A 249 -6.08 12.44 9.83
N SER A 250 -4.80 12.43 9.48
CA SER A 250 -4.05 13.63 9.13
C SER A 250 -3.14 13.34 7.95
N VAL A 251 -3.13 14.24 6.97
CA VAL A 251 -2.19 14.23 5.84
C VAL A 251 -1.66 15.65 5.66
N THR A 252 -0.35 15.81 5.76
CA THR A 252 0.34 17.10 5.57
C THR A 252 1.33 17.00 4.41
N HIS A 253 1.47 18.07 3.65
CA HIS A 253 2.30 18.16 2.44
C HIS A 253 3.36 19.25 2.59
N TRP A 254 4.62 18.89 2.40
CA TRP A 254 5.74 19.80 2.25
C TRP A 254 5.82 20.27 0.80
N ASN A 255 5.75 21.57 0.56
CA ASN A 255 5.77 22.17 -0.78
C ASN A 255 7.16 22.68 -1.22
N GLY A 256 8.24 22.23 -0.56
CA GLY A 256 9.60 22.73 -0.76
C GLY A 256 9.99 23.89 0.17
N THR A 257 9.02 24.53 0.81
CA THR A 257 9.28 25.68 1.70
C THR A 257 8.52 25.66 3.01
N ALA A 258 7.32 25.08 3.03
CA ALA A 258 6.50 24.98 4.21
C ALA A 258 5.59 23.74 4.11
N TRP A 259 5.11 23.31 5.27
CA TRP A 259 4.09 22.29 5.37
C TRP A 259 2.69 22.89 5.29
N GLU A 260 1.79 22.16 4.62
CA GLU A 260 0.37 22.49 4.48
C GLU A 260 -0.49 21.28 4.90
N ASP A 261 -1.60 21.51 5.60
CA ASP A 261 -2.56 20.45 5.93
C ASP A 261 -3.48 20.20 4.72
N VAL A 262 -3.41 18.99 4.17
CA VAL A 262 -4.19 18.53 3.01
C VAL A 262 -5.14 17.39 3.38
N THR A 263 -5.39 17.18 4.68
CA THR A 263 -6.34 16.17 5.18
C THR A 263 -7.71 16.30 4.51
N GLY A 264 -8.15 17.54 4.28
CA GLY A 264 -9.37 17.83 3.52
C GLY A 264 -10.61 17.16 4.11
N GLU A 265 -11.31 16.39 3.26
CA GLU A 265 -12.55 15.67 3.62
C GLU A 265 -12.30 14.25 4.17
N LEU A 266 -11.04 13.82 4.33
CA LEU A 266 -10.75 12.55 5.01
C LEU A 266 -11.19 12.63 6.48
N ALA A 267 -11.99 11.65 6.89
CA ALA A 267 -12.49 11.52 8.25
C ALA A 267 -12.66 10.04 8.61
N ASP A 268 -12.72 9.77 9.91
CA ASP A 268 -13.12 8.47 10.47
C ASP A 268 -12.30 7.28 9.93
N LEU A 269 -10.99 7.47 9.77
CA LEU A 269 -10.09 6.53 9.10
C LEU A 269 -8.86 6.22 9.96
N TYR A 270 -8.66 4.94 10.29
CA TYR A 270 -7.36 4.45 10.74
C TYR A 270 -6.44 4.29 9.52
N LEU A 271 -5.67 5.33 9.20
CA LEU A 271 -4.78 5.36 8.05
C LEU A 271 -3.61 4.37 8.25
N HIS A 272 -3.43 3.48 7.27
CA HIS A 272 -2.38 2.46 7.28
C HIS A 272 -1.25 2.71 6.30
N ALA A 273 -1.52 3.26 5.12
CA ALA A 273 -0.47 3.58 4.15
C ALA A 273 -0.87 4.72 3.23
N ILE A 274 0.15 5.38 2.70
CA ILE A 274 0.05 6.39 1.63
C ILE A 274 1.02 6.01 0.52
N ALA A 275 0.66 6.26 -0.73
CA ALA A 275 1.56 6.07 -1.87
C ALA A 275 1.32 7.15 -2.93
N PRO A 276 2.38 7.80 -3.47
CA PRO A 276 2.24 8.73 -4.59
C PRO A 276 1.68 8.03 -5.83
N ASP A 277 0.77 8.71 -6.53
CA ASP A 277 0.20 8.19 -7.79
C ASP A 277 1.09 8.43 -9.03
N GLY A 278 2.23 9.12 -8.84
CA GLY A 278 3.16 9.53 -9.90
C GLY A 278 2.62 10.65 -10.81
N ARG A 279 1.47 11.23 -10.49
CA ARG A 279 0.73 12.21 -11.30
C ARG A 279 0.31 13.45 -10.51
N GLY A 280 0.85 13.62 -9.30
CA GLY A 280 0.56 14.74 -8.39
C GLY A 280 -0.51 14.46 -7.36
N GLY A 281 -0.95 13.20 -7.25
CA GLY A 281 -1.92 12.71 -6.28
C GLY A 281 -1.36 11.61 -5.37
N LEU A 282 -2.24 11.06 -4.54
CA LEU A 282 -1.91 10.03 -3.55
C LEU A 282 -3.00 8.97 -3.49
N TRP A 283 -2.63 7.73 -3.24
CA TRP A 283 -3.53 6.70 -2.72
C TRP A 283 -3.34 6.53 -1.22
N VAL A 284 -4.45 6.26 -0.53
CA VAL A 284 -4.49 6.00 0.90
C VAL A 284 -5.34 4.76 1.19
N THR A 285 -4.87 3.96 2.13
CA THR A 285 -5.57 2.80 2.70
C THR A 285 -5.77 3.00 4.20
N GLY A 286 -6.83 2.40 4.75
CA GLY A 286 -7.06 2.35 6.18
C GLY A 286 -8.35 1.61 6.55
N ASN A 287 -8.62 1.46 7.84
CA ASN A 287 -9.91 0.96 8.31
C ASN A 287 -10.92 2.10 8.45
N ASP A 288 -11.89 2.12 7.54
CA ASP A 288 -13.04 3.02 7.59
C ASP A 288 -13.94 2.75 8.80
N GLN A 289 -14.21 3.78 9.59
CA GLN A 289 -15.08 3.75 10.75
C GLN A 289 -16.42 4.46 10.53
N THR A 290 -16.70 4.98 9.32
CA THR A 290 -17.98 5.63 9.00
C THR A 290 -19.15 4.65 9.01
N GLU A 291 -18.92 3.41 8.57
CA GLU A 291 -19.93 2.37 8.48
C GLU A 291 -19.50 1.11 9.24
N PRO A 292 -19.36 1.14 10.58
CA PRO A 292 -18.75 0.05 11.35
C PRO A 292 -19.54 -1.26 11.33
N ALA A 293 -20.73 -1.29 10.72
CA ALA A 293 -21.47 -2.53 10.49
C ALA A 293 -21.03 -3.26 9.19
N ARG A 294 -20.31 -2.57 8.30
CA ARG A 294 -19.83 -3.06 7.01
C ARG A 294 -18.32 -2.88 6.91
N ALA A 295 -17.60 -3.96 6.66
CA ALA A 295 -16.18 -3.92 6.38
C ALA A 295 -15.96 -4.30 4.92
N GLU A 296 -16.38 -3.45 4.00
CA GLU A 296 -16.01 -3.58 2.60
C GLU A 296 -14.60 -3.01 2.39
N PRO A 297 -13.77 -3.58 1.50
CA PRO A 297 -12.48 -2.99 1.18
C PRO A 297 -12.69 -1.60 0.56
N VAL A 298 -11.96 -0.60 1.03
CA VAL A 298 -12.08 0.79 0.57
C VAL A 298 -10.72 1.47 0.53
N PHE A 299 -10.58 2.40 -0.40
CA PHE A 299 -9.38 3.17 -0.69
C PHE A 299 -9.75 4.63 -0.94
N TRP A 300 -8.82 5.56 -0.76
CA TRP A 300 -9.02 6.98 -1.07
C TRP A 300 -7.96 7.46 -2.02
N HIS A 301 -8.38 8.20 -3.04
CA HIS A 301 -7.47 8.84 -4.00
C HIS A 301 -7.56 10.35 -3.85
N TYR A 302 -6.41 11.00 -3.69
CA TYR A 302 -6.25 12.44 -3.72
C TYR A 302 -5.76 12.85 -5.11
N ASP A 303 -6.46 13.75 -5.77
CA ASP A 303 -6.09 14.23 -7.12
C ASP A 303 -5.19 15.49 -7.11
N GLY A 304 -4.68 15.88 -5.94
CA GLY A 304 -3.99 17.15 -5.72
C GLY A 304 -4.91 18.27 -5.20
N THR A 305 -6.23 18.03 -5.17
CA THR A 305 -7.21 19.01 -4.65
C THR A 305 -8.30 18.37 -3.79
N THR A 306 -8.81 17.20 -4.17
CA THR A 306 -9.96 16.55 -3.54
C THR A 306 -9.71 15.08 -3.27
N TRP A 307 -10.33 14.56 -2.21
CA TRP A 307 -10.31 13.16 -1.85
C TRP A 307 -11.54 12.46 -2.41
N THR A 308 -11.33 11.35 -3.12
CA THR A 308 -12.41 10.48 -3.61
C THR A 308 -12.27 9.09 -3.01
N LYS A 309 -13.32 8.65 -2.30
CA LYS A 309 -13.43 7.27 -1.81
C LYS A 309 -13.73 6.32 -2.98
N LYS A 310 -13.02 5.20 -3.02
CA LYS A 310 -13.14 4.12 -4.02
C LYS A 310 -13.36 2.80 -3.31
N THR A 311 -14.25 1.97 -3.84
CA THR A 311 -14.49 0.64 -3.32
C THR A 311 -13.48 -0.35 -3.89
N GLY A 312 -12.97 -1.21 -3.00
CA GLY A 312 -12.17 -2.37 -3.33
C GLY A 312 -13.00 -3.53 -3.88
N ALA A 313 -12.36 -4.70 -4.00
CA ALA A 313 -13.01 -5.93 -4.44
C ALA A 313 -13.16 -6.93 -3.30
N PRO A 314 -14.38 -7.19 -2.79
CA PRO A 314 -14.55 -8.16 -1.72
C PRO A 314 -14.07 -9.55 -2.14
N ALA A 315 -13.33 -10.23 -1.27
CA ALA A 315 -12.92 -11.60 -1.46
C ALA A 315 -14.16 -12.52 -1.55
N PRO A 316 -14.15 -13.55 -2.43
CA PRO A 316 -15.32 -14.39 -2.65
C PRO A 316 -15.88 -15.10 -1.40
N ASP A 317 -15.03 -15.37 -0.42
CA ASP A 317 -15.30 -16.05 0.84
C ASP A 317 -15.11 -15.14 2.07
N GLY A 318 -14.90 -13.83 1.87
CA GLY A 318 -14.72 -12.89 2.96
C GLY A 318 -16.02 -12.56 3.69
N ASP A 319 -15.94 -12.36 4.99
CA ASP A 319 -17.03 -11.75 5.75
C ASP A 319 -17.05 -10.25 5.44
N THR A 320 -18.23 -9.65 5.35
CA THR A 320 -18.38 -8.20 5.17
C THR A 320 -18.88 -7.54 6.45
N ARG A 321 -19.00 -8.29 7.54
CA ARG A 321 -19.31 -7.79 8.90
C ARG A 321 -18.00 -7.53 9.65
N TRP A 322 -18.02 -6.53 10.52
CA TRP A 322 -16.80 -5.83 10.94
C TRP A 322 -15.92 -6.58 11.98
N PRO A 323 -14.58 -6.38 11.97
CA PRO A 323 -13.75 -5.95 10.84
C PRO A 323 -13.23 -7.16 10.05
N SER A 324 -13.31 -7.09 8.72
CA SER A 324 -12.97 -8.23 7.87
C SER A 324 -11.95 -7.96 6.78
N TYR A 325 -11.52 -6.71 6.56
CA TYR A 325 -10.49 -6.36 5.58
C TYR A 325 -9.58 -5.29 6.17
N THR A 326 -8.27 -5.49 6.03
CA THR A 326 -7.26 -4.51 6.40
C THR A 326 -6.13 -4.57 5.38
N PHE A 327 -5.76 -3.43 4.81
CA PHE A 327 -4.62 -3.27 3.91
C PHE A 327 -3.54 -2.43 4.59
N TYR A 328 -2.33 -2.96 4.61
CA TYR A 328 -1.21 -2.39 5.34
C TYR A 328 -0.26 -1.57 4.48
N ASP A 329 -0.23 -1.81 3.16
CA ASP A 329 0.74 -1.17 2.28
C ASP A 329 0.22 -1.06 0.83
N LEU A 330 0.80 -0.11 0.10
CA LEU A 330 0.50 0.23 -1.29
C LEU A 330 1.79 0.38 -2.10
N ALA A 331 1.83 -0.15 -3.32
CA ALA A 331 2.93 0.11 -4.26
C ALA A 331 2.39 0.35 -5.67
N PRO A 332 3.04 1.18 -6.50
CA PRO A 332 2.75 1.24 -7.93
C PRO A 332 2.82 -0.15 -8.54
N ALA A 333 1.83 -0.56 -9.34
CA ALA A 333 1.81 -1.85 -10.00
C ALA A 333 2.43 -1.79 -11.40
N ASP A 334 2.32 -0.66 -12.08
CA ASP A 334 2.82 -0.48 -13.44
C ASP A 334 2.85 1.01 -13.86
N SER A 335 3.31 1.26 -15.09
CA SER A 335 3.38 2.61 -15.68
C SER A 335 2.02 3.25 -16.01
N SER A 336 0.93 2.48 -15.95
CA SER A 336 -0.42 3.01 -16.20
C SER A 336 -0.96 3.79 -15.00
N GLY A 337 -0.34 3.66 -13.83
CA GLY A 337 -0.82 4.24 -12.58
C GLY A 337 -1.76 3.30 -11.81
N ALA A 338 -1.74 2.00 -12.13
CA ALA A 338 -2.33 0.98 -11.28
C ALA A 338 -1.48 0.79 -10.01
N PHE A 339 -2.09 0.25 -8.96
CA PHE A 339 -1.49 0.04 -7.65
C PHE A 339 -1.75 -1.37 -7.14
N TRP A 340 -0.79 -1.93 -6.42
CA TRP A 340 -0.98 -3.06 -5.54
C TRP A 340 -1.39 -2.56 -4.16
N ALA A 341 -2.33 -3.26 -3.53
CA ALA A 341 -2.64 -3.13 -2.10
C ALA A 341 -2.51 -4.51 -1.46
N VAL A 342 -1.79 -4.59 -0.34
CA VAL A 342 -1.59 -5.87 0.37
C VAL A 342 -2.10 -5.82 1.80
N GLY A 343 -2.61 -6.95 2.25
CA GLY A 343 -3.28 -7.02 3.54
C GLY A 343 -3.76 -8.40 3.92
N HIS A 344 -4.85 -8.42 4.67
CA HIS A 344 -5.59 -9.61 4.99
C HIS A 344 -7.10 -9.37 5.00
N TYR A 345 -7.84 -10.47 4.98
CA TYR A 345 -9.26 -10.49 5.27
C TYR A 345 -9.64 -11.67 6.15
N THR A 346 -10.84 -11.63 6.75
CA THR A 346 -11.40 -12.72 7.54
C THR A 346 -12.58 -13.39 6.85
N THR A 347 -12.75 -14.70 7.08
CA THR A 347 -13.95 -15.43 6.65
C THR A 347 -15.06 -15.31 7.68
N PRO A 348 -16.33 -15.59 7.31
CA PRO A 348 -17.40 -15.71 8.29
C PRO A 348 -17.05 -16.74 9.36
N MET A 349 -17.44 -16.42 10.59
CA MET A 349 -17.31 -17.33 11.72
C MET A 349 -17.97 -18.68 11.39
N ASP A 350 -17.22 -19.77 11.56
CA ASP A 350 -17.72 -21.11 11.25
C ASP A 350 -18.61 -21.67 12.37
N ALA A 351 -19.10 -22.90 12.18
CA ALA A 351 -20.00 -23.55 13.14
C ALA A 351 -19.36 -23.83 14.53
N TYR A 352 -18.04 -23.74 14.63
CA TYR A 352 -17.27 -23.94 15.87
C TYR A 352 -16.89 -22.62 16.53
N GLY A 353 -17.18 -21.49 15.89
CA GLY A 353 -16.81 -20.16 16.38
C GLY A 353 -15.45 -19.68 15.89
N ASP A 354 -14.81 -20.41 14.98
CA ASP A 354 -13.49 -20.06 14.48
C ASP A 354 -13.60 -19.07 13.31
N ILE A 355 -12.71 -18.07 13.31
CA ILE A 355 -12.53 -17.10 12.23
C ILE A 355 -11.20 -17.41 11.56
N LYS A 356 -11.20 -17.56 10.24
CA LYS A 356 -9.96 -17.73 9.45
C LYS A 356 -9.51 -16.39 8.90
N VAL A 357 -8.20 -16.22 8.83
CA VAL A 357 -7.54 -15.04 8.28
C VAL A 357 -6.77 -15.47 7.03
N HIS A 358 -6.90 -14.70 5.96
CA HIS A 358 -6.30 -15.00 4.66
C HIS A 358 -5.59 -13.76 4.12
N GLY A 359 -4.38 -13.94 3.59
CA GLY A 359 -3.66 -12.85 2.94
C GLY A 359 -4.38 -12.41 1.67
N LEU A 360 -4.45 -11.09 1.48
CA LEU A 360 -5.15 -10.45 0.36
C LEU A 360 -4.16 -9.60 -0.44
N ILE A 361 -4.29 -9.67 -1.76
CA ILE A 361 -3.68 -8.69 -2.67
C ILE A 361 -4.76 -8.22 -3.63
N GLU A 362 -4.99 -6.90 -3.67
CA GLU A 362 -5.81 -6.26 -4.67
C GLU A 362 -4.93 -5.45 -5.64
N ARG A 363 -5.37 -5.35 -6.89
CA ARG A 363 -4.79 -4.48 -7.92
C ARG A 363 -5.80 -3.41 -8.28
N SER A 364 -5.41 -2.14 -8.34
CA SER A 364 -6.32 -1.11 -8.83
C SER A 364 -6.51 -1.25 -10.34
N THR A 365 -7.73 -1.03 -10.80
CA THR A 365 -8.02 -0.91 -12.23
C THR A 365 -7.70 0.51 -12.65
N THR A 366 -7.01 0.70 -13.77
CA THR A 366 -6.80 2.04 -14.31
C THR A 366 -8.13 2.74 -14.49
N VAL A 367 -8.26 3.96 -13.98
CA VAL A 367 -9.27 4.89 -14.46
C VAL A 367 -8.91 5.15 -15.92
N SER A 368 -9.55 4.43 -16.84
CA SER A 368 -9.58 4.85 -18.23
C SER A 368 -10.04 6.29 -18.20
N ALA A 369 -9.19 7.22 -18.65
CA ALA A 369 -9.50 8.64 -18.70
C ALA A 369 -10.97 8.80 -19.09
N GLU A 370 -11.79 9.23 -18.13
CA GLU A 370 -13.18 9.53 -18.40
C GLU A 370 -13.14 10.54 -19.55
N THR A 371 -13.62 10.04 -20.68
CA THR A 371 -13.69 10.67 -21.98
C THR A 371 -13.63 12.20 -21.88
N ALA A 372 -12.53 12.78 -22.34
CA ALA A 372 -12.53 14.16 -22.81
C ALA A 372 -13.65 14.28 -23.84
N GLY A 373 -14.82 14.75 -23.41
CA GLY A 373 -16.02 14.62 -24.22
C GLY A 373 -17.29 15.11 -23.54
N ARG A 374 -17.39 16.41 -23.27
CA ARG A 374 -18.24 17.31 -24.07
C ARG A 374 -18.11 18.77 -23.68
#